data_AF-A0A7X0HH69-F1
#
_entry.id   AF-A0A7X0HH69-F1
#
_cell.length_a   1.000
_cell.length_b   1.000
_cell.length_c   1.000
_cell.angle_alpha   90.00
_cell.angle_beta   90.00
_cell.angle_gamma   90.00
#
_symmetry.space_group_name_H-M   'P 1'
#
loop_
_entity.id
_entity.type
_entity.pdbx_description
1 polymer ?
#
loop_
_entity_poly.entity_id
_entity_poly.type
_entity_poly.pdbx_seq_one_letter_code
_entity_poly.pdbx_strand_id
1 'polypeptide(L)'
;MTAESWVGWYRDRAGTEALTISTDGQRLHARIRGCDFTGEDFTGLYPDSQVPPEGPGFTLAPQGALCGCVLEWDIPMPVYDAGVVHRAVLRCLLTLGRPVPVSDSGSPGLDRLHLGLALHFDGALYASGHAENDFAGALAEIQRQLPPGAYLKSCLSCAFSDYAPTTAVGFFGSLACFREAKESYRTAGADVLGVWDLNSGPVQETHRCPDFELRPAAGLGHRGAFPPPRTELIHVQGDFRPPQAPASTA
;
A
#
# COMPACT_ATOMS: atom_id res chain seq x y z
N MET A 1 16.39 -9.60 1.54
CA MET A 1 14.93 -9.59 1.34
C MET A 1 14.57 -10.80 0.47
N THR A 2 13.42 -11.43 0.70
CA THR A 2 12.98 -12.58 -0.12
C THR A 2 12.23 -12.07 -1.34
N ALA A 3 12.62 -12.53 -2.53
CA ALA A 3 11.89 -12.22 -3.74
C ALA A 3 10.48 -12.84 -3.68
N GLU A 4 9.45 -12.03 -3.96
CA GLU A 4 8.08 -12.49 -4.10
C GLU A 4 7.66 -12.42 -5.57
N SER A 5 6.76 -13.31 -5.99
CA SER A 5 6.16 -13.27 -7.32
C SER A 5 4.64 -13.39 -7.24
N TRP A 6 3.97 -12.58 -8.06
CA TRP A 6 2.53 -12.47 -8.17
C TRP A 6 2.15 -12.73 -9.62
N VAL A 7 1.06 -13.45 -9.80
CA VAL A 7 0.47 -13.71 -11.12
C VAL A 7 -0.77 -12.85 -11.28
N GLY A 8 -1.04 -12.46 -12.52
CA GLY A 8 -2.12 -11.55 -12.83
C GLY A 8 -2.44 -11.51 -14.32
N TRP A 9 -3.19 -10.49 -14.69
CA TRP A 9 -3.61 -10.20 -16.04
C TRP A 9 -3.22 -8.78 -16.44
N TYR A 10 -2.71 -8.66 -17.65
CA TYR A 10 -2.52 -7.41 -18.36
C TYR A 10 -3.61 -7.29 -19.42
N ARG A 11 -4.26 -6.13 -19.53
CA ARG A 11 -5.25 -5.85 -20.58
C ARG A 11 -4.95 -4.52 -21.26
N ASP A 12 -4.92 -4.52 -22.59
CA ASP A 12 -4.81 -3.31 -23.41
C ASP A 12 -5.74 -3.40 -24.63
N ARG A 13 -5.52 -2.54 -25.63
CA ARG A 13 -6.28 -2.55 -26.89
C ARG A 13 -6.09 -3.82 -27.75
N ALA A 14 -5.00 -4.57 -27.55
CA ALA A 14 -4.68 -5.76 -28.31
C ALA A 14 -5.23 -7.04 -27.66
N GLY A 15 -5.65 -6.98 -26.39
CA GLY A 15 -6.34 -8.08 -25.72
C GLY A 15 -5.94 -8.22 -24.25
N THR A 16 -6.19 -9.40 -23.71
CA THR A 16 -5.81 -9.78 -22.34
C THR A 16 -4.70 -10.83 -22.39
N GLU A 17 -3.67 -10.68 -21.57
CA GLU A 17 -2.49 -11.53 -21.51
C GLU A 17 -2.11 -11.81 -20.06
N ALA A 18 -1.41 -12.94 -19.85
CA ALA A 18 -0.85 -13.23 -18.54
C ALA A 18 0.24 -12.21 -18.17
N LEU A 19 0.23 -11.81 -16.90
CA LEU A 19 1.21 -10.93 -16.27
C LEU A 19 1.88 -11.68 -15.12
N THR A 20 3.20 -11.66 -15.09
CA THR A 20 3.95 -12.04 -13.89
C THR A 20 4.63 -10.81 -13.34
N ILE A 21 4.43 -10.51 -12.07
CA ILE A 21 5.16 -9.49 -11.33
C ILE A 21 6.09 -10.21 -10.34
N SER A 22 7.28 -9.68 -10.15
CA SER A 22 8.14 -10.05 -9.04
C SER A 22 8.76 -8.82 -8.41
N THR A 23 8.99 -8.90 -7.10
CA THR A 23 9.64 -7.83 -6.35
C THR A 23 10.68 -8.37 -5.39
N ASP A 24 11.77 -7.63 -5.23
CA ASP A 24 12.76 -7.83 -4.17
C ASP A 24 12.48 -6.97 -2.92
N GLY A 25 11.35 -6.27 -2.89
CA GLY A 25 10.95 -5.31 -1.87
C GLY A 25 11.36 -3.87 -2.18
N GLN A 26 12.13 -3.62 -3.24
CA GLN A 26 12.56 -2.29 -3.68
C GLN A 26 12.14 -2.00 -5.11
N ARG A 27 12.37 -2.96 -6.01
CA ARG A 27 12.06 -2.85 -7.43
C ARG A 27 10.97 -3.83 -7.82
N LEU A 28 10.26 -3.47 -8.87
CA LEU A 28 9.31 -4.31 -9.57
C LEU A 28 9.94 -4.79 -10.88
N HIS A 29 9.72 -6.07 -11.17
CA HIS A 29 9.97 -6.68 -12.46
C HIS A 29 8.64 -7.25 -12.94
N ALA A 30 8.22 -6.92 -14.16
CA ALA A 30 6.99 -7.40 -14.75
C ALA A 30 7.28 -8.03 -16.12
N ARG A 31 6.72 -9.21 -16.39
CA ARG A 31 6.82 -9.89 -17.68
C ARG A 31 5.45 -9.94 -18.35
N ILE A 32 5.35 -9.36 -19.55
CA ILE A 32 4.11 -9.23 -20.33
C ILE A 32 4.42 -9.53 -21.79
N ARG A 33 3.67 -10.45 -22.42
CA ARG A 33 3.91 -10.88 -23.82
C ARG A 33 5.39 -11.26 -24.10
N GLY A 34 6.08 -11.80 -23.10
CA GLY A 34 7.49 -12.15 -23.18
C GLY A 34 8.48 -10.98 -23.08
N CYS A 35 8.00 -9.73 -22.96
CA CYS A 35 8.82 -8.55 -22.69
C CYS A 35 8.94 -8.30 -21.20
N ASP A 36 10.16 -7.97 -20.76
CA ASP A 36 10.46 -7.63 -19.37
C ASP A 36 10.42 -6.12 -19.17
N PHE A 37 9.78 -5.70 -18.08
CA PHE A 37 9.67 -4.33 -17.62
C PHE A 37 10.21 -4.21 -16.20
N THR A 38 10.91 -3.13 -15.90
CA THR A 38 11.38 -2.82 -14.56
C THR A 38 11.04 -1.41 -14.13
N GLY A 39 10.84 -1.24 -12.83
CA GLY A 39 10.48 0.03 -12.23
C GLY A 39 10.64 0.02 -10.72
N GLU A 40 10.54 1.19 -10.11
CA GLU A 40 10.43 1.31 -8.65
C GLU A 40 8.97 1.15 -8.21
N ASP A 41 8.02 1.53 -9.08
CA ASP A 41 6.59 1.45 -8.85
C ASP A 41 5.82 1.01 -10.10
N PHE A 42 4.50 0.83 -9.97
CA PHE A 42 3.64 0.35 -11.05
C PHE A 42 3.33 1.39 -12.13
N THR A 43 3.58 2.67 -11.87
CA THR A 43 3.39 3.77 -12.84
C THR A 43 4.65 4.04 -13.66
N GLY A 44 5.81 3.63 -13.15
CA GLY A 44 7.12 3.75 -13.76
C GLY A 44 7.71 2.40 -14.19
N LEU A 45 6.92 1.54 -14.83
CA LEU A 45 7.43 0.30 -15.44
C LEU A 45 7.98 0.58 -16.84
N TYR A 46 9.28 0.46 -17.01
CA TYR A 46 10.00 0.70 -18.27
C TYR A 46 10.50 -0.61 -18.87
N PRO A 47 10.48 -0.80 -20.19
CA PRO A 47 11.01 -2.02 -20.80
C PRO A 47 12.54 -2.12 -20.62
N ASP A 48 13.04 -3.31 -20.24
CA ASP A 48 14.48 -3.56 -19.95
C ASP A 48 15.37 -3.51 -21.20
N SER A 49 14.80 -3.79 -22.36
CA SER A 49 15.44 -3.68 -23.68
C SER A 49 14.51 -2.91 -24.60
N GLN A 50 15.04 -2.29 -25.65
CA GLN A 50 14.21 -1.60 -26.64
C GLN A 50 13.17 -2.59 -27.17
N VAL A 51 11.91 -2.40 -26.74
CA VAL A 51 10.75 -3.03 -27.36
C VAL A 51 10.94 -2.80 -28.87
N PRO A 52 10.89 -3.86 -29.71
CA PRO A 52 11.04 -3.67 -31.13
C PRO A 52 10.09 -2.54 -31.59
N PRO A 53 10.48 -1.67 -32.53
CA PRO A 53 9.59 -0.61 -33.04
C PRO A 53 8.24 -1.17 -33.53
N GLU A 54 8.24 -2.44 -33.96
CA GLU A 54 7.07 -3.24 -34.37
C GLU A 54 6.64 -4.28 -33.31
N GLY A 55 6.96 -4.04 -32.03
CA GLY A 55 6.79 -4.96 -30.91
C GLY A 55 5.32 -5.25 -30.54
N PRO A 56 5.04 -5.83 -29.35
CA PRO A 56 3.74 -6.42 -28.99
C PRO A 56 2.54 -5.46 -28.88
N GLY A 57 2.63 -4.23 -29.37
CA GLY A 57 1.52 -3.27 -29.39
C GLY A 57 1.33 -2.46 -28.11
N PHE A 58 2.33 -2.43 -27.21
CA PHE A 58 2.29 -1.64 -25.97
C PHE A 58 2.10 -0.15 -26.24
N THR A 59 1.35 0.52 -25.35
CA THR A 59 1.31 1.99 -25.30
C THR A 59 2.32 2.45 -24.26
N LEU A 60 3.23 3.35 -24.64
CA LEU A 60 4.23 3.93 -23.75
C LEU A 60 3.99 5.43 -23.64
N ALA A 61 4.18 5.99 -22.44
CA ALA A 61 4.19 7.42 -22.20
C ALA A 61 5.43 8.06 -22.86
N PRO A 62 5.48 9.39 -23.05
CA PRO A 62 6.64 10.07 -23.67
C PRO A 62 7.98 9.76 -23.00
N GLN A 63 7.98 9.54 -21.68
CA GLN A 63 9.15 9.14 -20.89
C GLN A 63 9.51 7.65 -21.01
N GLY A 64 8.70 6.85 -21.71
CA GLY A 64 8.93 5.42 -21.96
C GLY A 64 8.24 4.45 -20.99
N ALA A 65 7.52 4.94 -19.99
CA ALA A 65 6.78 4.11 -19.03
C ALA A 65 5.55 3.45 -19.67
N LEU A 66 5.23 2.22 -19.27
CA LEU A 66 4.05 1.47 -19.69
C LEU A 66 2.76 2.21 -19.30
N CYS A 67 1.82 2.35 -20.25
CA CYS A 67 0.52 2.94 -20.00
C CYS A 67 -0.54 2.42 -20.98
N GLY A 68 -1.74 3.01 -20.98
CA GLY A 68 -2.85 2.63 -21.85
C GLY A 68 -3.35 1.20 -21.60
N CYS A 69 -3.29 0.74 -20.35
CA CYS A 69 -3.57 -0.63 -19.97
C CYS A 69 -4.24 -0.74 -18.60
N VAL A 70 -4.68 -1.96 -18.28
CA VAL A 70 -5.16 -2.36 -16.96
C VAL A 70 -4.31 -3.52 -16.48
N LEU A 71 -3.84 -3.44 -15.23
CA LEU A 71 -3.15 -4.50 -14.53
C LEU A 71 -4.07 -5.03 -13.43
N GLU A 72 -4.23 -6.35 -13.37
CA GLU A 72 -4.99 -7.07 -12.34
C GLU A 72 -4.08 -8.13 -11.72
N TRP A 73 -3.88 -8.13 -10.39
CA TRP A 73 -3.02 -9.14 -9.74
C TRP A 73 -3.38 -9.33 -8.28
N ASP A 74 -2.91 -10.44 -7.70
CA ASP A 74 -3.17 -10.79 -6.31
C ASP A 74 -1.88 -10.80 -5.48
N ILE A 75 -1.88 -10.09 -4.35
CA ILE A 75 -0.79 -10.06 -3.38
C ILE A 75 -1.20 -10.86 -2.13
N PRO A 76 -0.40 -11.84 -1.68
CA PRO A 76 -0.57 -12.44 -0.37
C PRO A 76 -0.35 -11.41 0.75
N MET A 77 -1.39 -11.05 1.49
CA MET A 77 -1.33 -10.01 2.51
C MET A 77 -1.47 -10.64 3.91
N PRO A 78 -0.46 -10.55 4.79
CA PRO A 78 -0.61 -10.99 6.16
C PRO A 78 -1.51 -10.03 6.95
N VAL A 79 -2.50 -10.60 7.66
CA VAL A 79 -3.39 -9.88 8.57
C VAL A 79 -3.21 -10.48 9.95
N TYR A 80 -2.89 -9.65 10.93
CA TYR A 80 -2.93 -10.08 12.32
C TYR A 80 -4.35 -9.98 12.83
N ASP A 81 -4.82 -11.01 13.53
CA ASP A 81 -6.08 -11.02 14.25
C ASP A 81 -5.98 -11.99 15.44
N ALA A 82 -6.54 -11.60 16.59
CA ALA A 82 -6.62 -12.42 17.81
C ALA A 82 -5.33 -13.20 18.20
N GLY A 83 -4.14 -12.61 18.04
CA GLY A 83 -2.87 -13.28 18.38
C GLY A 83 -2.22 -14.06 17.23
N VAL A 84 -2.90 -14.20 16.09
CA VAL A 84 -2.50 -15.05 14.97
C VAL A 84 -2.29 -14.22 13.71
N VAL A 85 -1.34 -14.63 12.88
CA VAL A 85 -1.15 -14.04 11.55
C VAL A 85 -1.83 -14.93 10.52
N HIS A 86 -2.86 -14.40 9.88
CA HIS A 86 -3.61 -15.03 8.81
C HIS A 86 -3.05 -14.60 7.45
N ARG A 87 -3.15 -15.48 6.46
CA ARG A 87 -2.83 -15.15 5.06
C ARG A 87 -4.11 -14.74 4.34
N ALA A 88 -4.28 -13.45 4.13
CA ALA A 88 -5.32 -12.88 3.28
C ALA A 88 -4.83 -12.72 1.83
N VAL A 89 -5.75 -12.39 0.93
CA VAL A 89 -5.45 -12.07 -0.47
C VAL A 89 -5.88 -10.64 -0.75
N LEU A 90 -4.94 -9.78 -1.12
CA LEU A 90 -5.20 -8.44 -1.61
C LEU A 90 -5.29 -8.48 -3.13
N ARG A 91 -6.48 -8.28 -3.67
CA ARG A 91 -6.69 -8.09 -5.10
C ARG A 91 -6.38 -6.64 -5.47
N CYS A 92 -5.60 -6.48 -6.53
CA CYS A 92 -5.17 -5.19 -7.05
C CYS A 92 -5.70 -5.02 -8.47
N LEU A 93 -6.32 -3.88 -8.73
CA LEU A 93 -6.74 -3.43 -10.05
C LEU A 93 -6.17 -2.04 -10.29
N LEU A 94 -5.28 -1.90 -11.26
CA LEU A 94 -4.67 -0.62 -11.64
C LEU A 94 -5.02 -0.30 -13.09
N THR A 95 -5.68 0.84 -13.30
CA THR A 95 -5.88 1.40 -14.63
C THR A 95 -4.87 2.49 -14.89
N LEU A 96 -4.02 2.27 -15.90
CA LEU A 96 -3.08 3.25 -16.44
C LEU A 96 -3.65 3.80 -17.74
N GLY A 97 -4.04 5.08 -17.70
CA GLY A 97 -4.64 5.80 -18.82
C GLY A 97 -3.67 6.05 -19.97
N ARG A 98 -4.11 6.86 -20.93
CA ARG A 98 -3.26 7.29 -22.05
C ARG A 98 -2.43 8.50 -21.66
N PRO A 99 -1.27 8.71 -22.31
CA PRO A 99 -0.46 9.87 -22.03
C PRO A 99 -1.20 11.16 -22.41
N VAL A 100 -1.15 12.14 -21.51
CA VAL A 100 -1.57 13.52 -21.71
C VAL A 100 -0.40 14.45 -21.40
N PRO A 101 -0.39 15.69 -21.92
CA PRO A 101 0.63 16.66 -21.56
C PRO A 101 0.73 16.79 -20.03
N VAL A 102 1.95 16.67 -19.51
CA VAL A 102 2.22 16.81 -18.08
C VAL A 102 1.85 18.24 -17.68
N SER A 103 0.90 18.39 -16.75
CA SER A 103 0.67 19.65 -16.04
C SER A 103 1.64 19.76 -14.87
N ASP A 104 1.91 20.99 -14.41
CA ASP A 104 2.80 21.32 -13.28
C ASP A 104 2.41 20.68 -11.92
N SER A 105 1.42 19.78 -11.90
CA SER A 105 0.77 19.23 -10.71
C SER A 105 1.28 17.86 -10.26
N GLY A 106 2.43 17.39 -10.75
CA GLY A 106 3.01 16.10 -10.32
C GLY A 106 2.21 14.85 -10.72
N SER A 107 1.27 14.97 -11.66
CA SER A 107 0.57 13.84 -12.27
C SER A 107 1.53 13.04 -13.15
N PRO A 108 1.40 11.70 -13.27
CA PRO A 108 2.22 10.87 -14.16
C PRO A 108 2.04 11.18 -15.66
N GLY A 109 1.29 12.22 -16.00
CA GLY A 109 0.97 12.60 -17.37
C GLY A 109 0.00 11.62 -18.00
N LEU A 110 -0.97 11.10 -17.24
CA LEU A 110 -1.99 10.18 -17.73
C LEU A 110 -3.39 10.80 -17.60
N ASP A 111 -4.28 10.54 -18.57
CA ASP A 111 -5.70 10.95 -18.50
C ASP A 111 -6.48 10.23 -17.38
N ARG A 112 -5.93 9.10 -16.90
CA ARG A 112 -6.50 8.27 -15.85
C ARG A 112 -5.39 7.55 -15.10
N LEU A 113 -5.48 7.58 -13.77
CA LEU A 113 -4.74 6.70 -12.87
C LEU A 113 -5.71 6.29 -11.78
N HIS A 114 -6.22 5.05 -11.85
CA HIS A 114 -7.16 4.54 -10.84
C HIS A 114 -6.63 3.25 -10.25
N LEU A 115 -6.46 3.24 -8.94
CA LEU A 115 -6.22 2.06 -8.13
C LEU A 115 -7.52 1.63 -7.44
N GLY A 116 -7.79 0.34 -7.47
CA GLY A 116 -8.76 -0.34 -6.63
C GLY A 116 -8.10 -1.50 -5.91
N LEU A 117 -8.26 -1.56 -4.59
CA LEU A 117 -7.79 -2.64 -3.75
C LEU A 117 -8.96 -3.35 -3.08
N ALA A 118 -8.90 -4.67 -3.01
CA ALA A 118 -9.90 -5.46 -2.29
C ALA A 118 -9.24 -6.61 -1.53
N LEU A 119 -9.34 -6.59 -0.20
CA LEU A 119 -8.81 -7.61 0.69
C LEU A 119 -9.87 -8.67 0.99
N HIS A 120 -9.58 -9.91 0.64
CA HIS A 120 -10.33 -11.08 1.08
C HIS A 120 -9.73 -11.62 2.37
N PHE A 121 -10.46 -11.48 3.48
CA PHE A 121 -10.04 -11.91 4.81
C PHE A 121 -11.25 -12.44 5.59
N ASP A 122 -11.09 -13.63 6.19
CA ASP A 122 -12.12 -14.31 6.99
C ASP A 122 -13.52 -14.39 6.34
N GLY A 123 -13.57 -14.73 5.05
CA GLY A 123 -14.82 -14.83 4.29
C GLY A 123 -15.48 -13.49 3.94
N ALA A 124 -14.92 -12.37 4.41
CA ALA A 124 -15.36 -11.02 4.10
C ALA A 124 -14.49 -10.35 3.01
N LEU A 125 -15.04 -9.31 2.41
CA LEU A 125 -14.37 -8.45 1.44
C LEU A 125 -14.30 -7.02 1.98
N TYR A 126 -13.09 -6.49 2.08
CA TYR A 126 -12.83 -5.11 2.48
C TYR A 126 -12.21 -4.37 1.29
N ALA A 127 -12.86 -3.32 0.79
CA ALA A 127 -12.45 -2.67 -0.45
C ALA A 127 -12.11 -1.20 -0.21
N SER A 128 -11.06 -0.72 -0.86
CA SER A 128 -10.82 0.72 -0.98
C SER A 128 -11.92 1.36 -1.84
N GLY A 129 -11.93 2.70 -1.90
CA GLY A 129 -12.69 3.39 -2.93
C GLY A 129 -12.27 2.96 -4.34
N HIS A 130 -13.12 3.25 -5.31
CA HIS A 130 -12.75 3.18 -6.73
C HIS A 130 -12.21 4.56 -7.12
N ALA A 131 -10.97 4.61 -7.64
CA ALA A 131 -10.22 5.82 -8.02
C ALA A 131 -9.27 6.40 -6.97
N GLU A 132 -8.67 5.55 -6.15
CA GLU A 132 -7.48 5.95 -5.38
C GLU A 132 -6.33 6.24 -6.34
N ASN A 133 -5.47 7.19 -5.99
CA ASN A 133 -4.30 7.58 -6.78
C ASN A 133 -2.97 7.24 -6.09
N ASP A 134 -3.00 6.59 -4.92
CA ASP A 134 -1.83 6.08 -4.21
C ASP A 134 -2.16 4.79 -3.42
N PHE A 135 -1.17 3.90 -3.27
CA PHE A 135 -1.34 2.63 -2.57
C PHE A 135 -1.55 2.79 -1.06
N ALA A 136 -0.91 3.80 -0.45
CA ALA A 136 -0.93 3.99 1.00
C ALA A 136 -2.33 4.37 1.49
N GLY A 137 -3.00 5.30 0.80
CA GLY A 137 -4.37 5.71 1.04
C GLY A 137 -5.37 4.57 0.86
N ALA A 138 -5.23 3.80 -0.22
CA ALA A 138 -6.08 2.63 -0.48
C ALA A 138 -5.96 1.55 0.61
N LEU A 139 -4.74 1.26 1.08
CA LEU A 139 -4.50 0.32 2.19
C LEU A 139 -4.98 0.88 3.53
N ALA A 140 -4.84 2.18 3.75
CA ALA A 140 -5.36 2.85 4.95
C ALA A 140 -6.89 2.72 5.03
N GLU A 141 -7.59 2.82 3.90
CA GLU A 141 -9.04 2.63 3.85
C GLU A 141 -9.44 1.19 4.19
N ILE A 142 -8.76 0.20 3.61
CA ILE A 142 -8.96 -1.20 3.99
C ILE A 142 -8.72 -1.43 5.49
N GLN A 143 -7.64 -0.87 6.06
CA GLN A 143 -7.33 -0.99 7.49
C GLN A 143 -8.45 -0.44 8.39
N ARG A 144 -9.14 0.65 7.98
CA ARG A 144 -10.27 1.21 8.73
C ARG A 144 -11.49 0.29 8.74
N GLN A 145 -11.62 -0.60 7.77
CA GLN A 145 -12.78 -1.48 7.64
C GLN A 145 -12.59 -2.83 8.35
N LEU A 146 -11.34 -3.21 8.65
CA LEU A 146 -11.02 -4.48 9.30
C LEU A 146 -11.77 -4.67 10.64
N PRO A 147 -11.99 -5.94 11.06
CA PRO A 147 -12.56 -6.25 12.36
C PRO A 147 -11.79 -5.58 13.52
N PRO A 148 -12.45 -5.33 14.67
CA PRO A 148 -11.76 -4.88 15.86
C PRO A 148 -10.57 -5.77 16.22
N GLY A 149 -9.44 -5.15 16.58
CA GLY A 149 -8.19 -5.85 16.88
C GLY A 149 -7.38 -6.32 15.67
N ALA A 150 -7.97 -6.36 14.47
CA ALA A 150 -7.28 -6.81 13.27
C ALA A 150 -6.48 -5.69 12.59
N TYR A 151 -5.33 -6.05 12.02
CA TYR A 151 -4.50 -5.12 11.24
C TYR A 151 -3.68 -5.78 10.14
N LEU A 152 -3.42 -5.00 9.09
CA LEU A 152 -2.50 -5.36 8.02
C LEU A 152 -1.08 -5.43 8.60
N LYS A 153 -0.34 -6.52 8.37
CA LYS A 153 1.05 -6.67 8.83
C LYS A 153 2.03 -6.40 7.70
N SER A 154 2.27 -5.13 7.37
CA SER A 154 3.13 -4.74 6.26
C SER A 154 4.06 -3.59 6.62
N CYS A 155 5.02 -3.27 5.75
CA CYS A 155 5.90 -2.12 5.94
C CYS A 155 5.09 -0.83 6.03
N LEU A 156 3.93 -0.69 5.38
CA LEU A 156 3.08 0.49 5.55
C LEU A 156 2.55 0.63 6.99
N SER A 157 2.17 -0.44 7.68
CA SER A 157 1.67 -0.37 9.06
C SER A 157 2.76 -0.53 10.12
N CYS A 158 4.02 -0.67 9.70
CA CYS A 158 5.18 -0.80 10.60
C CYS A 158 5.51 0.54 11.28
N ALA A 159 5.97 0.48 12.52
CA ALA A 159 6.48 1.62 13.28
C ALA A 159 7.80 2.15 12.71
N PHE A 160 8.61 1.32 12.06
CA PHE A 160 9.98 1.66 11.60
C PHE A 160 10.09 1.81 10.10
N SER A 161 9.05 2.36 9.48
CA SER A 161 9.05 2.71 8.07
C SER A 161 8.58 4.14 7.90
N ASP A 162 9.15 4.90 6.98
CA ASP A 162 8.76 6.28 6.78
C ASP A 162 8.94 6.73 5.34
N TYR A 163 8.21 7.75 4.93
CA TYR A 163 8.49 8.44 3.66
C TYR A 163 9.51 9.55 3.90
N ALA A 164 10.34 9.82 2.89
CA ALA A 164 11.31 10.91 2.99
C ALA A 164 10.58 12.24 3.13
N PRO A 165 10.93 13.10 4.12
CA PRO A 165 10.21 14.33 4.39
C PRO A 165 10.17 15.35 3.24
N THR A 166 11.14 15.26 2.32
CA THR A 166 11.40 16.26 1.28
C THR A 166 11.11 15.77 -0.13
N THR A 167 10.71 14.52 -0.30
CA THR A 167 10.40 13.93 -1.61
C THR A 167 8.92 13.70 -1.76
N ALA A 168 8.39 13.91 -2.97
CA ALA A 168 7.04 13.49 -3.28
C ALA A 168 6.89 11.98 -3.00
N VAL A 169 5.82 11.60 -2.33
CA VAL A 169 5.47 10.20 -2.11
C VAL A 169 5.03 9.63 -3.47
N GLY A 170 5.70 8.56 -3.91
CA GLY A 170 5.36 7.87 -5.16
C GLY A 170 4.01 7.14 -5.08
N PHE A 171 3.61 6.51 -6.19
CA PHE A 171 2.37 5.73 -6.23
C PHE A 171 2.42 4.49 -5.33
N PHE A 172 3.60 3.86 -5.26
CA PHE A 172 3.93 2.67 -4.50
C PHE A 172 5.45 2.63 -4.27
N GLY A 173 5.92 2.14 -3.13
CA GLY A 173 7.33 2.04 -2.80
C GLY A 173 7.86 3.20 -1.96
N SER A 174 9.19 3.38 -1.98
CA SER A 174 9.89 4.54 -1.41
C SER A 174 9.80 4.74 0.12
N LEU A 175 9.32 3.75 0.89
CA LEU A 175 9.46 3.79 2.35
C LEU A 175 10.91 3.50 2.72
N ALA A 176 11.53 4.31 3.57
CA ALA A 176 12.78 3.97 4.24
C ALA A 176 12.52 3.05 5.43
N CYS A 177 13.30 1.99 5.58
CA CYS A 177 13.19 1.05 6.69
C CYS A 177 14.22 1.36 7.79
N PHE A 178 13.80 1.52 9.03
CA PHE A 178 14.65 1.82 10.19
C PHE A 178 14.82 0.61 11.12
N ARG A 179 14.69 -0.62 10.59
CA ARG A 179 14.73 -1.85 11.42
C ARG A 179 16.03 -2.02 12.21
N GLU A 180 17.17 -1.52 11.68
CA GLU A 180 18.47 -1.58 12.34
C GLU A 180 18.76 -0.34 13.21
N ALA A 181 17.96 0.72 13.09
CA ALA A 181 18.12 2.00 13.78
C ALA A 181 16.89 2.38 14.61
N LYS A 182 16.16 1.39 15.15
CA LYS A 182 14.87 1.59 15.83
C LYS A 182 14.95 2.63 16.95
N GLU A 183 15.98 2.57 17.79
CA GLU A 183 16.13 3.49 18.92
C GLU A 183 16.39 4.93 18.47
N SER A 184 17.30 5.12 17.51
CA SER A 184 17.59 6.43 16.92
C SER A 184 16.34 7.03 16.27
N TYR A 185 15.60 6.22 15.50
CA TYR A 185 14.36 6.64 14.85
C TYR A 185 13.26 6.98 15.87
N ARG A 186 13.06 6.16 16.92
CA ARG A 186 12.10 6.48 18.00
C ARG A 186 12.42 7.81 18.67
N THR A 187 13.71 8.05 18.93
CA THR A 187 14.18 9.26 19.61
C THR A 187 14.02 10.51 18.75
N ALA A 188 14.23 10.38 17.44
CA ALA A 188 14.09 11.48 16.49
C ALA A 188 12.64 12.02 16.41
N GLY A 189 11.64 11.17 16.64
CA GLY A 189 10.23 11.58 16.55
C GLY A 189 9.90 12.08 15.15
N ALA A 190 9.28 13.25 15.02
CA ALA A 190 8.93 13.83 13.72
C ALA A 190 10.12 14.41 12.94
N ASP A 191 11.24 14.73 13.61
CA ASP A 191 12.45 15.28 12.98
C ASP A 191 13.42 14.17 12.55
N VAL A 192 12.98 13.38 11.57
CA VAL A 192 13.70 12.18 11.11
C VAL A 192 14.90 12.49 10.21
N LEU A 193 15.10 13.75 9.80
CA LEU A 193 16.16 14.11 8.85
C LEU A 193 17.55 13.78 9.39
N GLY A 194 17.80 14.04 10.67
CA GLY A 194 19.09 13.76 11.31
C GLY A 194 19.43 12.27 11.46
N VAL A 195 18.46 11.38 11.25
CA VAL A 195 18.63 9.93 11.32
C VAL A 195 18.35 9.23 10.00
N TRP A 196 18.07 9.99 8.92
CA TRP A 196 17.60 9.43 7.65
C TRP A 196 18.61 8.44 7.06
N ASP A 197 19.90 8.79 7.07
CA ASP A 197 20.97 7.94 6.53
C ASP A 197 21.24 6.66 7.34
N LEU A 198 20.58 6.51 8.50
CA LEU A 198 20.63 5.28 9.30
C LEU A 198 19.61 4.22 8.82
N ASN A 199 18.85 4.50 7.76
CA ASN A 199 17.90 3.54 7.21
C ASN A 199 18.60 2.32 6.58
N SER A 200 17.97 1.15 6.70
CA SER A 200 18.39 -0.14 6.15
C SER A 200 18.05 -0.31 4.65
N GLY A 201 17.74 0.79 3.95
CA GLY A 201 17.32 0.83 2.56
C GLY A 201 15.82 1.00 2.35
N PRO A 202 15.41 1.19 1.08
CA PRO A 202 14.01 1.32 0.72
C PRO A 202 13.25 -0.02 0.86
N VAL A 203 11.95 0.07 1.09
CA VAL A 203 10.98 -1.02 1.14
C VAL A 203 9.64 -0.59 0.52
N GLN A 204 8.87 -1.55 0.02
CA GLN A 204 7.51 -1.35 -0.49
C GLN A 204 6.43 -1.49 0.60
N GLU A 205 5.28 -0.84 0.43
CA GLU A 205 4.18 -0.78 1.41
C GLU A 205 3.67 -2.14 1.84
N THR A 206 3.63 -3.09 0.90
CA THR A 206 3.12 -4.45 1.10
C THR A 206 4.21 -5.42 1.57
N HIS A 207 5.48 -5.00 1.59
CA HIS A 207 6.59 -5.83 2.05
C HIS A 207 6.38 -6.22 3.52
N ARG A 208 6.94 -7.37 3.90
CA ARG A 208 6.87 -7.90 5.26
C ARG A 208 8.24 -8.36 5.71
N CYS A 209 8.63 -7.94 6.92
CA CYS A 209 9.86 -8.38 7.56
C CYS A 209 9.57 -9.02 8.93
N PRO A 210 10.48 -9.86 9.45
CA PRO A 210 10.33 -10.45 10.78
C PRO A 210 10.41 -9.41 11.91
N ASP A 211 11.06 -8.27 11.69
CA ASP A 211 11.27 -7.20 12.68
C ASP A 211 10.10 -6.23 12.82
N PHE A 212 8.95 -6.57 12.23
CA PHE A 212 7.73 -5.76 12.25
C PHE A 212 7.30 -5.43 13.69
N GLU A 213 7.04 -4.16 13.92
CA GLU A 213 6.32 -3.67 15.10
C GLU A 213 5.17 -2.78 14.61
N LEU A 214 3.98 -2.97 15.17
CA LEU A 214 2.81 -2.18 14.77
C LEU A 214 3.04 -0.70 15.10
N ARG A 215 2.73 0.17 14.14
CA ARG A 215 2.76 1.62 14.32
C ARG A 215 1.81 2.06 15.44
N PRO A 216 2.27 2.87 16.41
CA PRO A 216 1.40 3.42 17.45
C PRO A 216 0.29 4.29 16.88
N ALA A 217 -0.87 4.30 17.53
CA ALA A 217 -2.01 5.14 17.12
C ALA A 217 -1.70 6.64 17.14
N ALA A 218 -0.82 7.08 18.04
CA ALA A 218 -0.33 8.47 18.09
C ALA A 218 0.62 8.82 16.93
N GLY A 219 1.02 7.83 16.12
CA GLY A 219 2.05 7.96 15.10
C GLY A 219 3.47 7.78 15.63
N LEU A 220 4.40 7.70 14.70
CA LEU A 220 5.85 7.71 14.94
C LEU A 220 6.54 8.28 13.70
N GLY A 221 7.68 8.94 13.84
CA GLY A 221 8.36 9.47 12.66
C GLY A 221 7.66 10.66 12.01
N HIS A 222 8.09 10.96 10.79
CA HIS A 222 7.62 12.08 9.99
C HIS A 222 6.20 11.85 9.43
N ARG A 223 5.93 10.68 8.84
CA ARG A 223 4.61 10.37 8.26
C ARG A 223 3.48 10.32 9.29
N GLY A 224 3.80 10.22 10.59
CA GLY A 224 2.80 10.23 11.65
C GLY A 224 2.02 8.91 11.75
N ALA A 225 0.70 9.00 11.94
CA ALA A 225 -0.14 7.83 12.21
C ALA A 225 -0.54 7.07 10.93
N PHE A 226 -0.76 5.76 11.08
CA PHE A 226 -1.54 4.94 10.15
C PHE A 226 -2.80 4.49 10.91
N PRO A 227 -3.95 4.24 10.26
CA PRO A 227 -5.17 3.87 10.98
C PRO A 227 -4.89 2.70 11.93
N PRO A 228 -5.09 2.88 13.25
CA PRO A 228 -4.83 1.81 14.20
C PRO A 228 -5.89 0.70 14.05
N PRO A 229 -5.64 -0.51 14.60
CA PRO A 229 -6.67 -1.53 14.71
C PRO A 229 -7.89 -0.93 15.40
N ARG A 230 -9.09 -1.23 14.89
CA ARG A 230 -10.32 -0.76 15.52
C ARG A 230 -10.41 -1.32 16.93
N THR A 231 -10.80 -0.50 17.88
CA THR A 231 -11.16 -0.96 19.23
C THR A 231 -12.63 -1.35 19.20
N GLU A 232 -13.02 -2.41 19.94
CA GLU A 232 -14.44 -2.64 20.18
C GLU A 232 -15.02 -1.38 20.85
N LEU A 233 -16.11 -0.85 20.28
CA LEU A 233 -16.92 0.10 21.01
C LEU A 233 -17.56 -0.70 22.15
N ILE A 234 -16.99 -0.58 23.35
CA ILE A 234 -17.66 -1.09 24.55
C ILE A 234 -18.96 -0.30 24.67
N HIS A 235 -20.06 -0.92 24.28
CA HIS A 235 -21.39 -0.42 24.61
C HIS A 235 -21.53 -0.59 26.12
N VAL A 236 -21.15 0.44 26.87
CA VAL A 236 -21.53 0.53 28.27
C VAL A 236 -23.04 0.74 28.26
N GLN A 237 -23.79 -0.37 28.35
CA GLN A 237 -25.17 -0.34 28.82
C GLN A 237 -25.12 0.10 30.28
N GLY A 238 -24.98 1.41 30.49
CA GLY A 238 -25.20 2.01 31.78
C GLY A 238 -26.69 1.92 32.05
N ASP A 239 -27.09 0.98 32.88
CA ASP A 239 -28.38 1.02 33.56
C ASP A 239 -28.45 2.32 34.36
N PHE A 240 -28.96 3.37 33.71
CA PHE A 240 -29.34 4.59 34.40
C PHE A 240 -30.56 4.24 35.24
N ARG A 241 -30.31 3.81 36.48
CA ARG A 241 -31.34 3.64 37.50
C ARG A 241 -31.66 5.04 38.02
N PRO A 242 -32.81 5.64 37.69
CA PRO A 242 -33.15 6.95 38.23
C PRO A 242 -33.21 6.87 39.76
N PRO A 243 -32.82 7.93 40.47
CA PRO A 243 -32.89 7.95 41.93
C PRO A 243 -34.34 7.71 42.37
N GLN A 244 -34.54 6.72 43.24
CA GLN A 244 -35.84 6.49 43.87
C GLN A 244 -36.20 7.72 44.71
N ALA A 245 -37.38 8.29 44.44
CA ALA A 245 -37.91 9.39 45.23
C ALA A 245 -38.04 8.96 46.71
N PRO A 246 -37.69 9.84 47.67
CA PRO A 246 -37.84 9.52 49.08
C PRO A 246 -39.32 9.30 49.40
N ALA A 247 -39.60 8.23 50.13
CA ALA A 247 -40.95 7.89 50.60
C ALA A 247 -41.52 9.05 51.43
N SER A 248 -42.69 9.55 51.04
CA SER A 248 -43.41 10.54 51.83
C SER A 248 -44.01 9.86 53.06
N THR A 249 -43.52 10.22 54.24
CA THR A 249 -44.23 9.99 55.50
C THR A 249 -45.25 11.10 55.71
N ALA A 250 -46.54 10.77 55.55
CA ALA A 250 -47.71 11.22 56.33
C ALA A 250 -49.00 10.83 55.57
#